data_AF-A0A8C1N173-F1
#
_entry.id   AF-A0A8C1N173-F1
#
_cell.length_a   1.000
_cell.length_b   1.000
_cell.length_c   1.000
_cell.angle_alpha   90.00
_cell.angle_beta   90.00
_cell.angle_gamma   90.00
#
_symmetry.space_group_name_H-M   'P 1'
#
loop_
_entity.id
_entity.type
_entity.pdbx_description
1 polymer ?
#
loop_
_entity_poly.entity_id
_entity_poly.type
_entity_poly.pdbx_seq_one_letter_code
_entity_poly.pdbx_strand_id
1 'polypeptide(L)'
;MNVDRFEKGPREILNPEIQKGSVNFKFGVLYAKDGQLTDDEMFSNESGSETFDRFLNLLGDSICLQGWAGYRGGLDTKNDTTGINSIYTVYQGHELMFHVSTMLPYSKENKQQVERKRHIGNDIVTIVFQEGDDTSPSFKPSMIRSHFTHIFALVRYNSQNDSYRLKIFSEESVPLFGPPLPTPPVFTDHQEFRDFLLVKLINGEKATLETPTFAQKRQRTLDMLIRSLYQDLMPDMPKNMLNRRSFSDVLPESPKSARKKEEARQAEFVRVGQALKLKTIVRGDAPTSLVTTGLCRKEPWESQSFCSSFPYDIVCGDSWGQSLLVATDSAGVMLLEDSPTLPPVQVFDKTLTVKQMHVLEPQDLLIARADKGKDARLYVYRLSTLKRGIEERQLVRTKCDSRENKLEKTKGTKERFSHHPPKYLK
;
A
#
# COMPACT_ATOMS: atom_id res chain seq x y z
N MET A 1 -23.59 -15.32 34.81
CA MET A 1 -22.64 -14.45 34.07
C MET A 1 -23.28 -13.08 33.96
N ASN A 2 -22.60 -12.05 34.45
CA ASN A 2 -23.16 -10.70 34.53
C ASN A 2 -22.95 -9.98 33.17
N VAL A 3 -24.01 -9.93 32.37
CA VAL A 3 -24.03 -9.39 30.98
C VAL A 3 -23.65 -7.90 30.93
N ASP A 4 -23.83 -7.15 32.02
CA ASP A 4 -23.49 -5.72 32.10
C ASP A 4 -21.98 -5.44 32.05
N ARG A 5 -21.13 -6.44 32.33
CA ARG A 5 -19.67 -6.30 32.15
C ARG A 5 -19.23 -6.42 30.69
N PHE A 6 -20.04 -7.03 29.84
CA PHE A 6 -19.73 -7.21 28.42
C PHE A 6 -19.80 -5.90 27.65
N GLU A 7 -20.69 -4.97 28.02
CA GLU A 7 -20.80 -3.65 27.38
C GLU A 7 -19.62 -2.69 27.68
N LYS A 8 -18.80 -3.00 28.70
CA LYS A 8 -17.67 -2.17 29.15
C LYS A 8 -16.31 -2.60 28.58
N GLY A 9 -16.24 -3.66 27.77
CA GLY A 9 -15.00 -4.07 27.10
C GLY A 9 -14.55 -3.06 26.04
N PRO A 10 -13.31 -3.15 25.53
CA PRO A 10 -12.84 -2.30 24.45
C PRO A 10 -13.81 -2.38 23.26
N ARG A 11 -14.39 -1.24 22.86
CA ARG A 11 -15.40 -1.15 21.78
C ARG A 11 -14.90 -1.76 20.46
N GLU A 12 -13.58 -1.78 20.27
CA GLU A 12 -12.86 -2.38 19.13
C GLU A 12 -13.00 -3.90 19.02
N ILE A 13 -13.30 -4.59 20.13
CA ILE A 13 -13.48 -6.05 20.19
C ILE A 13 -14.96 -6.42 20.04
N LEU A 14 -15.86 -5.58 20.58
CA LEU A 14 -17.28 -5.88 20.69
C LEU A 14 -18.10 -5.52 19.45
N ASN A 15 -17.58 -4.64 18.59
CA ASN A 15 -18.26 -4.23 17.38
C ASN A 15 -17.37 -4.52 16.15
N PRO A 16 -17.53 -5.68 15.48
CA PRO A 16 -16.89 -5.91 14.18
C PRO A 16 -17.33 -4.91 13.11
N GLU A 17 -18.45 -4.21 13.32
CA GLU A 17 -18.87 -3.05 12.51
C GLU A 17 -18.04 -1.79 12.77
N ILE A 18 -17.43 -1.60 13.95
CA ILE A 18 -16.45 -0.51 14.20
C ILE A 18 -15.12 -0.80 13.50
N GLN A 19 -14.81 -2.06 13.19
CA GLN A 19 -13.71 -2.38 12.25
C GLN A 19 -14.07 -2.13 10.78
N LYS A 20 -15.36 -1.91 10.44
CA LYS A 20 -15.86 -1.67 9.07
C LYS A 20 -16.46 -0.28 8.84
N GLY A 21 -16.69 0.53 9.89
CA GLY A 21 -17.29 1.87 9.84
C GLY A 21 -16.24 2.96 10.11
N SER A 22 -16.09 3.87 9.15
CA SER A 22 -15.10 4.97 9.10
C SER A 22 -13.68 4.55 9.51
N VAL A 23 -12.99 3.85 8.62
CA VAL A 23 -11.52 3.74 8.74
C VAL A 23 -10.96 5.14 8.48
N ASN A 24 -10.35 5.73 9.49
CA ASN A 24 -9.69 7.03 9.36
C ASN A 24 -8.26 6.82 8.83
N PHE A 25 -7.82 7.67 7.92
CA PHE A 25 -6.53 7.54 7.25
C PHE A 25 -5.63 8.72 7.53
N LYS A 26 -4.33 8.46 7.57
CA LYS A 26 -3.31 9.50 7.68
C LYS A 26 -2.26 9.30 6.60
N PHE A 27 -1.93 10.36 5.90
CA PHE A 27 -1.00 10.31 4.78
C PHE A 27 0.08 11.37 4.95
N GLY A 28 1.33 10.98 4.67
CA GLY A 28 2.43 11.92 4.62
C GLY A 28 2.34 12.77 3.35
N VAL A 29 2.69 14.05 3.43
CA VAL A 29 2.89 14.90 2.26
C VAL A 29 4.26 15.56 2.38
N LEU A 30 5.19 15.15 1.53
CA LEU A 30 6.56 15.64 1.48
C LEU A 30 6.74 16.53 0.25
N TYR A 31 7.22 17.74 0.47
CA TYR A 31 7.60 18.66 -0.59
C TYR A 31 9.08 18.49 -0.94
N ALA A 32 9.37 18.25 -2.22
CA ALA A 32 10.71 18.10 -2.77
C ALA A 32 10.95 19.17 -3.84
N LYS A 33 11.87 20.10 -3.55
CA LYS A 33 12.32 21.12 -4.50
C LYS A 33 13.14 20.48 -5.62
N ASP A 34 13.23 21.19 -6.74
CA ASP A 34 14.05 20.74 -7.86
C ASP A 34 15.52 20.52 -7.43
N GLY A 35 16.10 19.42 -7.89
CA GLY A 35 17.47 19.01 -7.56
C GLY A 35 17.69 18.39 -6.17
N GLN A 36 16.70 18.34 -5.28
CA GLN A 36 16.86 17.67 -3.97
C GLN A 36 16.91 16.14 -4.11
N LEU A 37 17.86 15.50 -3.44
CA LEU A 37 18.12 14.05 -3.58
C LEU A 37 18.14 13.30 -2.24
N THR A 38 18.11 14.02 -1.12
CA THR A 38 18.18 13.43 0.23
C THR A 38 16.94 13.76 1.06
N ASP A 39 16.58 12.86 1.97
CA ASP A 39 15.48 13.09 2.90
C ASP A 39 15.72 14.31 3.79
N ASP A 40 16.92 14.49 4.33
CA ASP A 40 17.28 15.65 5.16
C ASP A 40 17.02 16.99 4.43
N GLU A 41 17.32 17.09 3.13
CA GLU A 41 17.03 18.28 2.31
C GLU A 41 15.52 18.50 2.18
N MET A 42 14.78 17.46 1.82
CA MET A 42 13.32 17.54 1.61
C MET A 42 12.58 17.90 2.91
N PHE A 43 12.94 17.26 4.03
CA PHE A 43 12.33 17.54 5.33
C PHE A 43 12.73 18.91 5.89
N SER A 44 13.83 19.52 5.42
CA SER A 44 14.26 20.85 5.85
C SER A 44 13.56 22.00 5.10
N ASN A 45 12.68 21.71 4.14
CA ASN A 45 11.92 22.74 3.45
C ASN A 45 10.94 23.45 4.40
N GLU A 46 11.18 24.73 4.71
CA GLU A 46 10.32 25.54 5.59
C GLU A 46 9.01 25.95 4.91
N SER A 47 9.06 26.23 3.60
CA SER A 47 7.90 26.65 2.80
C SER A 47 7.81 25.86 1.49
N GLY A 48 6.59 25.74 0.99
CA GLY A 48 6.30 25.23 -0.35
C GLY A 48 6.35 26.32 -1.41
N SER A 49 6.02 25.95 -2.64
CA SER A 49 5.74 26.88 -3.74
C SER A 49 4.25 27.10 -3.93
N GLU A 50 3.90 28.08 -4.77
CA GLU A 50 2.50 28.34 -5.15
C GLU A 50 1.83 27.12 -5.80
N THR A 51 2.57 26.30 -6.54
CA THR A 51 2.02 25.09 -7.17
C THR A 51 1.78 23.99 -6.13
N PHE A 52 2.65 23.90 -5.12
CA PHE A 52 2.44 23.02 -3.98
C PHE A 52 1.24 23.46 -3.14
N ASP A 53 1.09 24.75 -2.85
CA ASP A 53 -0.05 25.27 -2.10
C ASP A 53 -1.38 25.05 -2.84
N ARG A 54 -1.39 25.22 -4.18
CA ARG A 54 -2.55 24.85 -5.02
C ARG A 54 -2.88 23.36 -4.91
N PHE A 55 -1.87 22.49 -4.90
CA PHE A 55 -2.06 21.06 -4.70
C PHE A 55 -2.60 20.72 -3.30
N LEU A 56 -2.12 21.38 -2.24
CA LEU A 56 -2.63 21.19 -0.88
C LEU A 56 -4.11 21.58 -0.78
N ASN A 57 -4.49 22.72 -1.36
CA ASN A 57 -5.88 23.18 -1.41
C ASN A 57 -6.78 22.24 -2.25
N LEU A 58 -6.19 21.51 -3.21
CA LEU A 58 -6.90 20.49 -3.96
C LEU A 58 -7.14 19.24 -3.10
N LEU A 59 -6.20 18.84 -2.25
CA LEU A 59 -6.35 17.65 -1.39
C LEU A 59 -7.50 17.82 -0.36
N GLY A 60 -7.57 18.97 0.30
CA GLY A 60 -8.54 19.22 1.36
C GLY A 60 -8.50 20.63 1.91
N ASP A 61 -9.24 20.83 2.99
CA ASP A 61 -9.36 22.10 3.67
C ASP A 61 -8.20 22.30 4.65
N SER A 62 -7.70 23.53 4.72
CA SER A 62 -6.77 23.93 5.78
C SER A 62 -7.53 24.14 7.07
N ILE A 63 -7.16 23.37 8.10
CA ILE A 63 -7.80 23.40 9.42
C ILE A 63 -6.82 23.91 10.48
N CYS A 64 -7.35 24.60 11.50
CA CYS A 64 -6.59 24.91 12.71
C CYS A 64 -6.57 23.67 13.62
N LEU A 65 -5.37 23.28 14.06
CA LEU A 65 -5.18 22.11 14.94
C LEU A 65 -5.64 22.38 16.36
N GLN A 66 -5.46 23.61 16.85
CA GLN A 66 -5.87 23.99 18.19
C GLN A 66 -7.39 23.85 18.36
N GLY A 67 -7.82 22.97 19.25
CA GLY A 67 -9.24 22.70 19.48
C GLY A 67 -9.92 21.86 18.38
N TRP A 68 -9.16 21.27 17.45
CA TRP A 68 -9.72 20.39 16.42
C TRP A 68 -10.41 19.17 17.04
N ALA A 69 -11.68 18.97 16.66
CA ALA A 69 -12.54 17.91 17.21
C ALA A 69 -12.62 16.65 16.33
N GLY A 70 -12.20 16.73 15.06
CA GLY A 70 -12.21 15.60 14.13
C GLY A 70 -11.01 14.66 14.33
N TYR A 71 -10.85 13.70 13.42
CA TYR A 71 -9.68 12.83 13.42
C TYR A 71 -8.38 13.64 13.32
N ARG A 72 -7.47 13.44 14.28
CA ARG A 72 -6.23 14.22 14.42
C ARG A 72 -4.98 13.58 13.82
N GLY A 73 -5.04 12.34 13.33
CA GLY A 73 -3.87 11.64 12.73
C GLY A 73 -2.65 11.42 13.64
N GLY A 74 -2.69 11.82 14.91
CA GLY A 74 -1.54 11.84 15.82
C GLY A 74 -0.88 13.22 15.96
N LEU A 75 -1.45 14.27 15.36
CA LEU A 75 -1.08 15.66 15.56
C LEU A 75 -1.59 16.17 16.93
N ASP A 76 -0.89 17.15 17.48
CA ASP A 76 -1.26 17.85 18.69
C ASP A 76 -2.34 18.89 18.41
N THR A 77 -3.41 18.85 19.21
CA THR A 77 -4.57 19.75 19.09
C THR A 77 -4.70 20.69 20.30
N LYS A 78 -3.68 20.72 21.18
CA LYS A 78 -3.72 21.48 22.44
C LYS A 78 -2.62 22.52 22.57
N ASN A 79 -1.38 22.18 22.23
CA ASN A 79 -0.21 23.00 22.55
C ASN A 79 0.63 23.37 21.31
N ASP A 80 0.07 23.21 20.11
CA ASP A 80 0.70 23.53 18.81
C ASP A 80 2.08 22.90 18.59
N THR A 81 2.38 21.80 19.29
CA THR A 81 3.70 21.13 19.21
C THR A 81 3.94 20.44 17.87
N THR A 82 2.91 20.28 17.05
CA THR A 82 2.98 19.71 15.71
C THR A 82 2.53 20.70 14.63
N GLY A 83 2.69 22.00 14.89
CA GLY A 83 2.27 23.06 13.97
C GLY A 83 0.90 23.61 14.34
N ILE A 84 0.49 24.65 13.63
CA ILE A 84 -0.76 25.40 13.90
C ILE A 84 -1.89 24.87 13.01
N ASN A 85 -1.58 24.55 11.74
CA ASN A 85 -2.55 24.11 10.76
C ASN A 85 -2.14 22.80 10.09
N SER A 86 -3.11 22.13 9.48
CA SER A 86 -2.90 20.94 8.65
C SER A 86 -3.95 20.89 7.54
N ILE A 87 -3.80 19.98 6.59
CA ILE A 87 -4.80 19.71 5.56
C ILE A 87 -5.64 18.51 5.98
N TYR A 88 -6.96 18.65 5.85
CA TYR A 88 -7.93 17.65 6.25
C TYR A 88 -9.06 17.54 5.24
N THR A 89 -9.61 16.34 5.04
CA THR A 89 -10.83 16.18 4.25
C THR A 89 -11.64 14.96 4.71
N VAL A 90 -12.94 14.98 4.42
CA VAL A 90 -13.79 13.79 4.53
C VAL A 90 -14.09 13.30 3.12
N TYR A 91 -13.69 12.06 2.83
CA TYR A 91 -13.91 11.45 1.52
C TYR A 91 -14.66 10.13 1.65
N GLN A 92 -15.85 10.04 1.06
CA GLN A 92 -16.72 8.85 1.11
C GLN A 92 -16.96 8.31 2.54
N GLY A 93 -17.06 9.22 3.52
CA GLY A 93 -17.26 8.85 4.92
C GLY A 93 -15.99 8.44 5.66
N HIS A 94 -14.81 8.59 5.05
CA HIS A 94 -13.51 8.43 5.71
C HIS A 94 -12.92 9.80 6.06
N GLU A 95 -12.44 9.97 7.29
CA GLU A 95 -11.67 11.15 7.69
C GLU A 95 -10.20 10.97 7.29
N LEU A 96 -9.64 11.93 6.54
CA LEU A 96 -8.25 11.89 6.05
C LEU A 96 -7.48 13.07 6.65
N MET A 97 -6.41 12.77 7.38
CA MET A 97 -5.47 13.75 7.93
C MET A 97 -4.16 13.73 7.13
N PHE A 98 -3.64 14.89 6.72
CA PHE A 98 -2.39 14.99 5.99
C PHE A 98 -1.26 15.55 6.85
N HIS A 99 -0.20 14.78 7.02
CA HIS A 99 1.03 15.25 7.66
C HIS A 99 1.89 16.00 6.63
N VAL A 100 1.65 17.30 6.50
CA VAL A 100 2.33 18.15 5.50
C VAL A 100 3.69 18.63 6.03
N SER A 101 4.77 18.30 5.33
CA SER A 101 6.14 18.56 5.79
C SER A 101 6.41 20.03 6.11
N THR A 102 5.87 20.96 5.32
CA THR A 102 6.05 22.41 5.51
C THR A 102 5.15 23.00 6.60
N MET A 103 4.09 22.30 7.02
CA MET A 103 3.20 22.74 8.11
C MET A 103 3.60 22.18 9.48
N LEU A 104 4.43 21.13 9.49
CA LEU A 104 5.04 20.61 10.72
C LEU A 104 6.19 21.52 11.19
N PRO A 105 6.49 21.58 12.50
CA PRO A 105 7.53 22.47 13.03
C PRO A 105 8.90 22.18 12.42
N TYR A 106 9.64 23.25 12.15
CA TYR A 106 11.01 23.20 11.69
C TYR A 106 11.96 23.57 12.84
N SER A 107 13.09 22.87 12.96
CA SER A 107 14.17 23.25 13.88
C SER A 107 15.49 23.37 13.13
N LYS A 108 16.11 24.55 13.17
CA LYS A 108 17.40 24.83 12.51
C LYS A 108 18.53 23.99 13.11
N GLU A 109 18.42 23.70 14.39
CA GLU A 109 19.40 22.95 15.18
C GLU A 109 19.33 21.45 14.88
N ASN A 110 18.18 20.96 14.41
CA ASN A 110 17.95 19.56 14.11
C ASN A 110 17.97 19.29 12.61
N LYS A 111 19.16 19.11 12.03
CA LYS A 111 19.32 18.81 10.59
C LYS A 111 18.52 17.60 10.12
N GLN A 112 18.25 16.62 10.98
CA GLN A 112 17.44 15.44 10.62
C GLN A 112 15.94 15.67 10.70
N GLN A 113 15.49 16.82 11.21
CA GLN A 113 14.06 17.16 11.36
C GLN A 113 13.25 16.01 11.98
N VAL A 114 13.73 15.48 13.11
CA VAL A 114 13.21 14.26 13.73
C VAL A 114 11.72 14.32 13.98
N GLU A 115 11.15 15.46 14.39
CA GLU A 115 9.70 15.58 14.60
C GLU A 115 8.92 15.45 13.28
N ARG A 116 9.40 16.05 12.18
CA ARG A 116 8.77 15.88 10.86
C ARG A 116 8.84 14.42 10.40
N LYS A 117 10.01 13.79 10.54
CA LYS A 117 10.21 12.37 10.22
C LYS A 117 9.40 11.44 11.12
N ARG A 118 9.16 11.82 12.38
CA ARG A 118 8.35 11.04 13.32
C ARG A 118 6.89 10.97 12.89
N HIS A 119 6.35 12.00 12.26
CA HIS A 119 4.99 11.95 11.71
C HIS A 119 4.99 11.27 10.34
N ILE A 120 5.64 11.88 9.35
CA ILE A 120 5.60 11.44 7.95
C ILE A 120 6.29 10.09 7.75
N GLY A 121 7.43 9.89 8.40
CA GLY A 121 8.17 8.63 8.32
C GLY A 121 7.48 7.46 9.02
N ASN A 122 6.41 7.70 9.80
CA ASN A 122 5.56 6.65 10.36
C ASN A 122 4.25 6.44 9.60
N ASP A 123 4.03 7.20 8.51
CA ASP A 123 2.88 6.99 7.64
C ASP A 123 3.18 5.87 6.64
N ILE A 124 2.14 5.06 6.39
CA ILE A 124 2.23 3.91 5.48
C ILE A 124 2.35 4.38 4.03
N VAL A 125 1.59 5.42 3.69
CA VAL A 125 1.56 6.01 2.36
C VAL A 125 1.98 7.48 2.46
N THR A 126 2.94 7.87 1.62
CA THR A 126 3.46 9.24 1.57
C THR A 126 3.37 9.78 0.14
N ILE A 127 2.71 10.92 0.00
CA ILE A 127 2.71 11.72 -1.21
C ILE A 127 4.03 12.50 -1.26
N VAL A 128 4.72 12.46 -2.40
CA VAL A 128 5.89 13.29 -2.66
C VAL A 128 5.50 14.26 -3.76
N PHE A 129 5.36 15.53 -3.44
CA PHE A 129 5.19 16.57 -4.45
C PHE A 129 6.57 17.04 -4.91
N GLN A 130 6.93 16.69 -6.13
CA GLN A 130 8.24 17.00 -6.69
C GLN A 130 8.15 18.17 -7.68
N GLU A 131 8.99 19.16 -7.47
CA GLU A 131 9.25 20.22 -8.44
C GLU A 131 10.31 19.84 -9.47
N GLY A 132 10.35 20.63 -10.55
CA GLY A 132 11.19 20.39 -11.70
C GLY A 132 10.42 19.79 -12.86
N ASP A 133 11.14 19.55 -13.95
CA ASP A 133 10.57 19.05 -15.20
C ASP A 133 10.93 17.57 -15.42
N ASP A 134 10.63 17.04 -16.61
CA ASP A 134 10.96 15.66 -16.97
C ASP A 134 12.49 15.39 -17.08
N THR A 135 13.33 16.44 -17.08
CA THR A 135 14.79 16.35 -17.06
C THR A 135 15.37 16.34 -15.65
N SER A 136 14.61 16.83 -14.65
CA SER A 136 14.99 16.80 -13.25
C SER A 136 15.18 15.37 -12.72
N PRO A 137 16.17 15.12 -11.85
CA PRO A 137 16.42 13.80 -11.26
C PRO A 137 15.13 13.17 -10.71
N SER A 138 14.82 11.95 -11.14
CA SER A 138 13.62 11.27 -10.65
C SER A 138 13.77 10.93 -9.17
N PHE A 139 12.74 11.25 -8.37
CA PHE A 139 12.61 10.73 -7.01
C PHE A 139 12.74 9.20 -7.03
N LYS A 140 13.47 8.66 -6.06
CA LYS A 140 13.58 7.23 -5.79
C LYS A 140 13.16 6.97 -4.34
N PRO A 141 12.34 5.94 -4.07
CA PRO A 141 11.97 5.57 -2.69
C PRO A 141 13.16 5.43 -1.73
N SER A 142 14.31 4.96 -2.23
CA SER A 142 15.56 4.82 -1.45
C SER A 142 16.13 6.15 -0.92
N MET A 143 15.67 7.29 -1.44
CA MET A 143 16.03 8.61 -0.93
C MET A 143 15.41 8.88 0.46
N ILE A 144 14.30 8.21 0.81
CA ILE A 144 13.62 8.36 2.10
C ILE A 144 13.89 7.14 2.97
N ARG A 145 14.51 7.36 4.14
CA ARG A 145 14.75 6.29 5.12
C ARG A 145 13.57 6.13 6.05
N SER A 146 12.64 5.24 5.71
CA SER A 146 11.54 4.83 6.59
C SER A 146 11.36 3.31 6.60
N HIS A 147 11.03 2.77 7.77
CA HIS A 147 10.59 1.38 7.95
C HIS A 147 9.06 1.21 7.90
N PHE A 148 8.31 2.32 7.88
CA PHE A 148 6.86 2.31 7.93
C PHE A 148 6.22 2.75 6.62
N THR A 149 6.91 3.56 5.81
CA THR A 149 6.40 3.95 4.50
C THR A 149 6.63 2.83 3.50
N HIS A 150 5.53 2.25 3.03
CA HIS A 150 5.55 1.16 2.05
C HIS A 150 5.12 1.64 0.67
N ILE A 151 4.45 2.80 0.57
CA ILE A 151 3.96 3.35 -0.69
C ILE A 151 4.34 4.83 -0.81
N PHE A 152 4.87 5.20 -1.97
CA PHE A 152 5.08 6.59 -2.36
C PHE A 152 4.21 6.96 -3.56
N ALA A 153 3.47 8.06 -3.45
CA ALA A 153 2.74 8.67 -4.55
C ALA A 153 3.48 9.93 -5.01
N LEU A 154 4.26 9.82 -6.07
CA LEU A 154 5.01 10.93 -6.65
C LEU A 154 4.10 11.75 -7.56
N VAL A 155 3.85 13.00 -7.16
CA VAL A 155 3.04 13.97 -7.89
C VAL A 155 3.95 15.04 -8.46
N ARG A 156 3.81 15.32 -9.75
CA ARG A 156 4.41 16.48 -10.41
C ARG A 156 3.32 17.30 -11.08
N TYR A 157 3.40 18.62 -10.96
CA TYR A 157 2.51 19.54 -11.66
C TYR A 157 3.22 20.13 -12.88
N ASN A 158 2.58 20.07 -14.04
CA ASN A 158 3.07 20.70 -15.25
C ASN A 158 2.27 21.98 -15.51
N SER A 159 2.95 23.12 -15.40
CA SER A 159 2.36 24.45 -15.57
C SER A 159 2.03 24.80 -17.03
N GLN A 160 2.65 24.14 -18.01
CA GLN A 160 2.43 24.45 -19.43
C GLN A 160 1.07 23.94 -19.94
N ASN A 161 0.64 22.80 -19.43
CA ASN A 161 -0.61 22.14 -19.82
C ASN A 161 -1.61 22.00 -18.66
N ASP A 162 -1.35 22.69 -17.55
CA ASP A 162 -2.15 22.70 -16.32
C ASP A 162 -2.57 21.29 -15.86
N SER A 163 -1.62 20.35 -15.83
CA SER A 163 -1.90 18.93 -15.55
C SER A 163 -1.06 18.36 -14.43
N TYR A 164 -1.57 17.32 -13.77
CA TYR A 164 -0.85 16.54 -12.77
C TYR A 164 -0.38 15.22 -13.36
N ARG A 165 0.88 14.85 -13.12
CA ARG A 165 1.43 13.53 -13.43
C ARG A 165 1.64 12.76 -12.14
N LEU A 166 1.19 11.50 -12.10
CA LEU A 166 1.28 10.63 -10.94
C LEU A 166 2.15 9.41 -11.24
N LYS A 167 3.08 9.08 -10.34
CA LYS A 167 3.78 7.78 -10.32
C LYS A 167 3.61 7.14 -8.95
N ILE A 168 3.38 5.83 -8.92
CA ILE A 168 3.23 5.07 -7.68
C ILE A 168 4.43 4.14 -7.54
N PHE A 169 5.04 4.15 -6.36
CA PHE A 169 6.01 3.16 -5.92
C PHE A 169 5.43 2.45 -4.70
N SER A 170 5.51 1.12 -4.62
CA SER A 170 4.93 0.33 -3.52
C SER A 170 5.81 -0.87 -3.24
N GLU A 171 6.12 -1.21 -1.99
CA GLU A 171 6.90 -2.42 -1.62
C GLU A 171 6.45 -3.66 -2.41
N GLU A 172 7.39 -4.51 -2.83
CA GLU A 172 7.09 -5.75 -3.58
C GLU A 172 6.11 -6.65 -2.81
N SER A 173 6.17 -6.62 -1.49
CA SER A 173 5.28 -7.38 -0.62
C SER A 173 3.83 -6.87 -0.61
N VAL A 174 3.59 -5.62 -1.04
CA VAL A 174 2.27 -4.98 -1.06
C VAL A 174 1.48 -5.51 -2.27
N PRO A 175 0.28 -6.08 -2.06
CA PRO A 175 -0.60 -6.51 -3.15
C PRO A 175 -0.97 -5.34 -4.08
N LEU A 176 -1.28 -5.65 -5.34
CA LEU A 176 -1.77 -4.63 -6.28
C LEU A 176 -3.07 -4.00 -5.75
N PHE A 177 -3.15 -2.67 -5.84
CA PHE A 177 -4.30 -1.91 -5.37
C PHE A 177 -4.81 -0.95 -6.45
N GLY A 178 -6.13 -0.83 -6.56
CA GLY A 178 -6.79 0.05 -7.54
C GLY A 178 -6.91 1.50 -7.07
N PRO A 179 -7.37 2.41 -7.94
CA PRO A 179 -7.58 2.23 -9.39
C PRO A 179 -6.24 2.09 -10.15
N PRO A 180 -6.21 1.47 -11.35
CA PRO A 180 -5.01 1.48 -12.20
C PRO A 180 -4.64 2.90 -12.61
N LEU A 181 -3.35 3.17 -12.81
CA LEU A 181 -2.93 4.45 -13.38
C LEU A 181 -3.42 4.55 -14.84
N PRO A 182 -3.87 5.74 -15.29
CA PRO A 182 -4.14 5.96 -16.71
C PRO A 182 -2.85 5.88 -17.52
N THR A 183 -2.98 5.65 -18.82
CA THR A 183 -1.85 5.62 -19.77
C THR A 183 -2.08 6.69 -20.83
N PRO A 184 -1.32 7.80 -20.83
CA PRO A 184 -0.26 8.16 -19.89
C PRO A 184 -0.79 8.52 -18.48
N PRO A 185 0.04 8.46 -17.42
CA PRO A 185 -0.40 8.70 -16.04
C PRO A 185 -0.49 10.21 -15.74
N VAL A 186 -1.28 10.91 -16.54
CA VAL A 186 -1.45 12.37 -16.55
C VAL A 186 -2.93 12.69 -16.45
N PHE A 187 -3.26 13.69 -15.63
CA PHE A 187 -4.62 14.14 -15.35
C PHE A 187 -4.74 15.63 -15.66
N THR A 188 -5.64 15.98 -16.57
CA THR A 188 -5.94 17.38 -16.92
C THR A 188 -7.11 17.95 -16.12
N ASP A 189 -8.02 17.11 -15.63
CA ASP A 189 -9.04 17.51 -14.67
C ASP A 189 -8.50 17.34 -13.24
N HIS A 190 -8.44 18.45 -12.50
CA HIS A 190 -7.86 18.47 -11.15
C HIS A 190 -8.76 17.76 -10.13
N GLN A 191 -10.08 17.80 -10.28
CA GLN A 191 -11.00 17.11 -9.37
C GLN A 191 -11.01 15.61 -9.63
N GLU A 192 -10.93 15.20 -10.91
CA GLU A 192 -10.73 13.80 -11.25
C GLU A 192 -9.40 13.28 -10.68
N PHE A 193 -8.33 14.05 -10.80
CA PHE A 193 -7.04 13.72 -10.19
C PHE A 193 -7.14 13.56 -8.66
N ARG A 194 -7.80 14.51 -7.99
CA ARG A 194 -8.01 14.47 -6.54
C ARG A 194 -8.72 13.18 -6.14
N ASP A 195 -9.86 12.89 -6.75
CA ASP A 195 -10.66 11.71 -6.42
C ASP A 195 -9.88 10.42 -6.70
N PHE A 196 -9.18 10.36 -7.84
CA PHE A 196 -8.30 9.26 -8.18
C PHE A 196 -7.22 9.04 -7.11
N LEU A 197 -6.53 10.12 -6.72
CA LEU A 197 -5.43 10.08 -5.76
C LEU A 197 -5.93 9.60 -4.40
N LEU A 198 -7.01 10.18 -3.85
CA LEU A 198 -7.53 9.79 -2.54
C LEU A 198 -7.94 8.32 -2.49
N VAL A 199 -8.66 7.83 -3.51
CA VAL A 199 -9.02 6.40 -3.60
C VAL A 199 -7.77 5.53 -3.70
N LYS A 200 -6.78 5.95 -4.51
CA LYS A 200 -5.53 5.21 -4.69
C LYS A 200 -4.73 5.09 -3.40
N LEU A 201 -4.64 6.16 -2.60
CA LEU A 201 -3.95 6.17 -1.30
C LEU A 201 -4.66 5.28 -0.28
N ILE A 202 -5.99 5.40 -0.16
CA ILE A 202 -6.81 4.57 0.74
C ILE A 202 -6.64 3.09 0.43
N ASN A 203 -6.73 2.71 -0.85
CA ASN A 203 -6.58 1.32 -1.27
C ASN A 203 -5.14 0.82 -1.08
N GLY A 204 -4.14 1.69 -1.29
CA GLY A 204 -2.74 1.37 -1.03
C GLY A 204 -2.49 1.06 0.44
N GLU A 205 -3.01 1.87 1.35
CA GLU A 205 -2.88 1.61 2.79
C GLU A 205 -3.59 0.30 3.18
N LYS A 206 -4.82 0.09 2.70
CA LYS A 206 -5.55 -1.17 2.94
C LYS A 206 -4.78 -2.39 2.45
N ALA A 207 -4.23 -2.36 1.23
CA ALA A 207 -3.41 -3.43 0.69
C ALA A 207 -2.14 -3.66 1.52
N THR A 208 -1.50 -2.59 1.99
CA THR A 208 -0.30 -2.71 2.83
C THR A 208 -0.61 -3.41 4.16
N LEU A 209 -1.77 -3.15 4.75
CA LEU A 209 -2.18 -3.82 5.97
C LEU A 209 -2.35 -5.33 5.80
N GLU A 210 -2.68 -5.82 4.60
CA GLU A 210 -2.81 -7.24 4.27
C GLU A 210 -1.48 -7.99 4.16
N THR A 211 -0.35 -7.26 4.08
CA THR A 211 0.97 -7.89 4.03
C THR A 211 1.26 -8.72 5.29
N PRO A 212 2.08 -9.79 5.21
CA PRO A 212 2.35 -10.67 6.35
C PRO A 212 2.91 -9.94 7.57
N THR A 213 3.73 -8.91 7.37
CA THR A 213 4.35 -8.13 8.44
C THR A 213 3.30 -7.37 9.27
N PHE A 214 2.36 -6.68 8.61
CA PHE A 214 1.27 -5.97 9.27
C PHE A 214 0.19 -6.92 9.79
N ALA A 215 -0.15 -7.97 9.04
CA ALA A 215 -1.11 -8.99 9.48
C ALA A 215 -0.66 -9.65 10.79
N GLN A 216 0.60 -10.07 10.89
CA GLN A 216 1.15 -10.66 12.13
C GLN A 216 1.17 -9.67 13.29
N LYS A 217 1.55 -8.41 13.05
CA LYS A 217 1.51 -7.37 14.09
C LYS A 217 0.07 -7.15 14.59
N ARG A 218 -0.91 -7.05 13.69
CA ARG A 218 -2.33 -6.92 14.02
C ARG A 218 -2.85 -8.13 14.81
N GLN A 219 -2.49 -9.34 14.39
CA GLN A 219 -2.87 -10.57 15.09
C GLN A 219 -2.31 -10.60 16.53
N ARG A 220 -1.04 -10.23 16.72
CA ARG A 220 -0.44 -10.14 18.07
C ARG A 220 -1.15 -9.13 18.97
N THR A 221 -1.50 -7.96 18.42
CA THR A 221 -2.26 -6.94 19.17
C THR A 221 -3.65 -7.46 19.52
N LEU A 222 -4.34 -8.09 18.57
CA LEU A 222 -5.65 -8.69 18.80
C LEU A 222 -5.60 -9.77 19.89
N ASP A 223 -4.63 -10.69 19.81
CA ASP A 223 -4.41 -11.73 20.83
C ASP A 223 -4.15 -11.13 22.21
N MET A 224 -3.35 -10.06 22.28
CA MET A 224 -3.07 -9.34 23.54
C MET A 224 -4.35 -8.71 24.11
N LEU A 225 -5.14 -8.04 23.27
CA LEU A 225 -6.40 -7.40 23.66
C LEU A 225 -7.43 -8.43 24.13
N ILE A 226 -7.59 -9.54 23.42
CA ILE A 226 -8.47 -10.65 23.81
C ILE A 226 -8.03 -11.23 25.15
N ARG A 227 -6.72 -11.45 25.35
CA ARG A 227 -6.19 -11.95 26.64
C ARG A 227 -6.44 -10.97 27.78
N SER A 228 -6.29 -9.67 27.55
CA SER A 228 -6.60 -8.63 28.54
C SER A 228 -8.07 -8.68 28.92
N LEU A 229 -8.97 -8.70 27.93
CA LEU A 229 -10.41 -8.79 28.16
C LEU A 229 -10.79 -10.06 28.94
N TYR A 230 -10.19 -11.20 28.59
CA TYR A 230 -10.41 -12.46 29.30
C TYR A 230 -9.96 -12.39 30.77
N GLN A 231 -8.81 -11.75 31.05
CA GLN A 231 -8.31 -11.55 32.41
C GLN A 231 -9.22 -10.63 33.24
N ASP A 232 -9.79 -9.60 32.63
CA ASP A 232 -10.73 -8.69 33.30
C ASP A 232 -12.07 -9.38 33.62
N LEU A 233 -12.48 -10.34 32.80
CA LEU A 233 -13.73 -11.10 32.97
C LEU A 233 -13.60 -12.26 33.96
N MET A 234 -12.42 -12.89 34.09
CA MET A 234 -12.17 -14.07 34.93
C MET A 234 -11.15 -13.80 36.05
N PRO A 235 -11.53 -13.12 37.15
CA PRO A 235 -10.61 -12.67 38.19
C PRO A 235 -10.02 -13.79 39.09
N ASP A 236 -10.61 -15.00 39.08
CA ASP A 236 -10.28 -16.09 40.03
C ASP A 236 -9.15 -17.05 39.57
N MET A 237 -8.47 -16.76 38.46
CA MET A 237 -7.30 -17.54 38.02
C MET A 237 -5.98 -16.89 38.48
N PRO A 238 -4.96 -17.68 38.90
CA PRO A 238 -3.69 -17.14 39.34
C PRO A 238 -3.04 -16.29 38.25
N LYS A 239 -2.82 -15.01 38.56
CA LYS A 239 -2.28 -14.02 37.63
C LYS A 239 -0.83 -14.36 37.30
N ASN A 240 -0.56 -14.74 36.05
CA ASN A 240 0.80 -14.79 35.53
C ASN A 240 1.38 -13.36 35.48
N MET A 241 2.32 -13.08 36.38
CA MET A 241 3.00 -11.78 36.58
C MET A 241 3.75 -11.22 35.35
N LEU A 242 3.77 -11.94 34.22
CA LEU A 242 4.44 -11.53 32.99
C LEU A 242 3.59 -10.61 32.09
N ASN A 243 2.30 -10.47 32.35
CA ASN A 243 1.39 -9.67 31.49
C ASN A 243 1.09 -8.25 32.00
N ARG A 244 1.74 -7.78 33.08
CA ARG A 244 1.51 -6.43 33.61
C ARG A 244 2.33 -5.35 32.88
N ARG A 245 2.23 -5.32 31.55
CA ARG A 245 2.54 -4.11 30.77
C ARG A 245 1.25 -3.61 30.13
N SER A 246 0.28 -3.27 30.98
CA SER A 246 -0.86 -2.44 30.59
C SER A 246 -0.34 -1.06 30.20
N PHE A 247 -0.88 -0.51 29.13
CA PHE A 247 -0.52 0.79 28.54
C PHE A 247 -0.87 2.01 29.42
N SER A 248 -1.31 1.81 30.67
CA SER A 248 -1.86 2.85 31.55
C SER A 248 -0.94 3.35 32.68
N ASP A 249 0.23 2.75 32.93
CA ASP A 249 1.15 3.21 33.99
C ASP A 249 2.18 4.23 33.46
N VAL A 250 1.71 5.24 32.74
CA VAL A 250 2.53 6.37 32.26
C VAL A 250 1.91 7.69 32.74
N LEU A 251 2.02 7.98 34.04
CA LEU A 251 2.05 9.33 34.63
C LEU A 251 2.81 9.28 35.98
N PRO A 252 3.39 10.40 36.45
CA PRO A 252 4.80 10.46 36.90
C PRO A 252 5.03 10.16 38.39
N GLU A 253 6.06 9.35 38.67
CA GLU A 253 6.67 9.21 39.99
C GLU A 253 8.01 9.97 40.03
N SER A 254 8.07 11.01 40.86
CA SER A 254 9.24 11.76 41.39
C SER A 254 10.50 11.94 40.51
N PRO A 255 10.96 13.20 40.27
CA PRO A 255 12.11 13.51 39.38
C PRO A 255 13.46 12.89 39.75
N LYS A 256 13.64 12.38 40.98
CA LYS A 256 14.96 11.96 41.48
C LYS A 256 15.33 10.51 41.14
N SER A 257 14.38 9.67 40.71
CA SER A 257 14.63 8.24 40.40
C SER A 257 14.69 7.90 38.90
N ALA A 258 14.20 8.79 38.04
CA ALA A 258 14.05 8.56 36.60
C ALA A 258 15.39 8.39 35.86
N ARG A 259 16.42 9.17 36.22
CA ARG A 259 17.71 9.18 35.49
C ARG A 259 18.47 7.86 35.60
N LYS A 260 18.42 7.21 36.78
CA LYS A 260 19.09 5.93 37.05
C LYS A 260 18.35 4.74 36.42
N LYS A 261 17.03 4.86 36.26
CA LYS A 261 16.15 3.84 35.65
C LYS A 261 16.23 3.88 34.12
N GLU A 262 16.47 5.05 33.54
CA GLU A 262 16.66 5.24 32.10
C GLU A 262 17.99 4.64 31.61
N GLU A 263 19.09 4.85 32.34
CA GLU A 263 20.38 4.19 32.05
C GLU A 263 20.28 2.66 32.10
N ALA A 264 19.53 2.12 33.08
CA ALA A 264 19.30 0.68 33.19
C ALA A 264 18.50 0.13 31.99
N ARG A 265 17.49 0.87 31.51
CA ARG A 265 16.73 0.52 30.30
C ARG A 265 17.58 0.59 29.05
N GLN A 266 18.45 1.59 28.93
CA GLN A 266 19.35 1.73 27.79
C GLN A 266 20.39 0.60 27.74
N ALA A 267 20.95 0.24 28.89
CA ALA A 267 21.87 -0.90 29.01
C ALA A 267 21.20 -2.24 28.70
N GLU A 268 19.93 -2.42 29.08
CA GLU A 268 19.16 -3.62 28.76
C GLU A 268 18.78 -3.68 27.27
N PHE A 269 18.38 -2.54 26.68
CA PHE A 269 18.10 -2.43 25.24
C PHE A 269 19.33 -2.76 24.38
N VAL A 270 20.50 -2.24 24.75
CA VAL A 270 21.77 -2.54 24.07
C VAL A 270 22.13 -4.02 24.19
N ARG A 271 21.97 -4.63 25.38
CA ARG A 271 22.23 -6.06 25.57
C ARG A 271 21.27 -6.95 24.75
N VAL A 272 19.99 -6.62 24.72
CA VAL A 272 18.99 -7.33 23.90
C VAL A 272 19.30 -7.18 22.41
N GLY A 273 19.67 -5.98 21.96
CA GLY A 273 20.07 -5.71 20.58
C GLY A 273 21.33 -6.50 20.17
N GLN A 274 22.34 -6.57 21.05
CA GLN A 274 23.55 -7.36 20.81
C GLN A 274 23.26 -8.86 20.76
N ALA A 275 22.42 -9.38 21.65
CA ALA A 275 22.02 -10.79 21.66
C ALA A 275 21.20 -11.18 20.42
N LEU A 276 20.32 -10.29 19.95
CA LEU A 276 19.57 -10.47 18.70
C LEU A 276 20.51 -10.45 17.50
N LYS A 277 21.47 -9.52 17.43
CA LYS A 277 22.48 -9.46 16.37
C LYS A 277 23.31 -10.73 16.30
N LEU A 278 23.71 -11.28 17.46
CA LEU A 278 24.47 -12.53 17.55
C LEU A 278 23.65 -13.73 17.09
N LYS A 279 22.36 -13.80 17.46
CA LYS A 279 21.44 -14.84 16.96
C LYS A 279 21.22 -14.76 15.45
N THR A 280 21.11 -13.56 14.89
CA THR A 280 20.95 -13.36 13.43
C THR A 280 22.22 -13.77 12.67
N ILE A 281 23.41 -13.52 13.23
CA ILE A 281 24.70 -13.98 12.67
C ILE A 281 24.80 -15.51 12.72
N VAL A 282 24.46 -16.14 13.85
CA VAL A 282 24.48 -17.62 13.99
C VAL A 282 23.47 -18.30 13.06
N ARG A 283 22.39 -17.62 12.70
CA ARG A 283 21.37 -18.11 11.76
C ARG A 283 21.72 -17.90 10.29
N GLY A 284 22.82 -17.18 9.98
CA GLY A 284 23.23 -16.88 8.61
C GLY A 284 22.43 -15.77 7.92
N ASP A 285 21.49 -15.13 8.63
CA ASP A 285 20.58 -14.12 8.10
C ASP A 285 21.18 -12.69 8.15
N ALA A 286 22.38 -12.53 8.69
CA ALA A 286 23.08 -11.24 8.75
C ALA A 286 23.99 -11.07 7.53
N PRO A 287 23.99 -9.90 6.85
CA PRO A 287 24.95 -9.62 5.81
C PRO A 287 26.31 -9.35 6.46
N THR A 288 27.10 -10.41 6.68
CA THR A 288 28.49 -10.26 7.09
C THR A 288 29.34 -9.99 5.85
N SER A 289 29.87 -8.77 5.78
CA SER A 289 30.91 -8.27 4.87
C SER A 289 30.61 -8.36 3.36
N LEU A 290 30.60 -7.18 2.74
CA LEU A 290 30.91 -6.98 1.33
C LEU A 290 32.20 -7.74 0.96
N VAL A 291 32.24 -8.23 -0.29
CA VAL A 291 33.30 -9.00 -0.96
C VAL A 291 33.03 -10.51 -0.99
N THR A 292 32.31 -10.93 -2.05
CA THR A 292 32.24 -12.26 -2.74
C THR A 292 30.81 -12.77 -3.01
N THR A 293 30.06 -12.08 -3.88
CA THR A 293 29.16 -12.75 -4.84
C THR A 293 29.03 -11.85 -6.08
N GLY A 294 29.92 -12.03 -7.05
CA GLY A 294 29.87 -11.41 -8.37
C GLY A 294 28.91 -12.14 -9.32
N LEU A 295 27.64 -12.25 -8.96
CA LEU A 295 26.58 -12.66 -9.89
C LEU A 295 25.49 -11.61 -9.81
N CYS A 296 25.16 -11.01 -10.96
CA CYS A 296 24.11 -9.99 -11.14
C CYS A 296 22.92 -10.24 -10.21
N ARG A 297 22.86 -9.50 -9.11
CA ARG A 297 21.62 -9.36 -8.36
C ARG A 297 20.75 -8.45 -9.20
N LYS A 298 19.71 -9.00 -9.85
CA LYS A 298 18.56 -8.20 -10.29
C LYS A 298 18.12 -7.40 -9.07
N GLU A 299 18.08 -6.08 -9.21
CA GLU A 299 17.60 -5.24 -8.12
C GLU A 299 16.12 -5.58 -7.90
N PRO A 300 15.63 -5.58 -6.64
CA PRO A 300 14.18 -5.45 -6.47
C PRO A 300 13.78 -4.20 -7.27
N TRP A 301 12.62 -4.19 -7.92
CA TRP A 301 12.12 -3.08 -8.76
C TRP A 301 12.53 -3.02 -10.25
N GLU A 302 13.20 -4.04 -10.78
CA GLU A 302 13.51 -4.07 -12.22
C GLU A 302 12.30 -4.49 -13.06
N SER A 303 11.95 -3.72 -14.10
CA SER A 303 10.88 -4.07 -15.04
C SER A 303 11.23 -5.36 -15.78
N GLN A 304 10.42 -6.40 -15.64
CA GLN A 304 10.61 -7.66 -16.34
C GLN A 304 9.89 -7.63 -17.69
N SER A 305 10.64 -7.79 -18.77
CA SER A 305 10.08 -7.97 -20.12
C SER A 305 9.82 -9.46 -20.35
N PHE A 306 8.55 -9.82 -20.53
CA PHE A 306 8.12 -11.19 -20.87
C PHE A 306 8.33 -11.50 -22.35
N CYS A 307 8.26 -10.48 -23.20
CA CYS A 307 8.40 -10.62 -24.64
C CYS A 307 8.93 -9.30 -25.21
N SER A 308 9.96 -9.37 -26.07
CA SER A 308 10.54 -8.21 -26.75
C SER A 308 9.78 -7.81 -28.02
N SER A 309 8.94 -8.70 -28.55
CA SER A 309 8.08 -8.44 -29.71
C SER A 309 6.80 -9.28 -29.63
N PHE A 310 5.68 -8.61 -29.32
CA PHE A 310 4.37 -9.25 -29.28
C PHE A 310 3.50 -8.74 -30.46
N PRO A 311 3.07 -9.61 -31.38
CA PRO A 311 2.50 -9.19 -32.68
C PRO A 311 1.02 -8.79 -32.63
N TYR A 312 0.39 -8.76 -31.45
CA TYR A 312 -1.04 -8.52 -31.28
C TYR A 312 -1.32 -7.38 -30.30
N ASP A 313 -2.42 -6.66 -30.54
CA ASP A 313 -2.89 -5.64 -29.61
C ASP A 313 -3.53 -6.28 -28.37
N ILE A 314 -3.17 -5.76 -27.21
CA ILE A 314 -3.59 -6.31 -25.93
C ILE A 314 -4.87 -5.62 -25.45
N VAL A 315 -5.90 -6.43 -25.17
CA VAL A 315 -7.20 -5.96 -24.67
C VAL A 315 -7.23 -5.92 -23.14
N CYS A 316 -6.79 -7.00 -22.50
CA CYS A 316 -6.62 -7.09 -21.05
C CYS A 316 -5.67 -8.24 -20.71
N GLY A 317 -5.17 -8.29 -19.48
CA GLY A 317 -4.37 -9.40 -19.01
C GLY A 317 -4.25 -9.41 -17.50
N ASP A 318 -3.82 -10.53 -16.94
CA ASP A 318 -3.57 -10.68 -15.51
C ASP A 318 -2.42 -11.67 -15.29
N SER A 319 -1.75 -11.57 -14.14
CA SER A 319 -0.67 -12.50 -13.80
C SER A 319 -1.20 -13.82 -13.28
N TRP A 320 -0.50 -14.90 -13.65
CA TRP A 320 -0.73 -16.23 -13.13
C TRP A 320 0.62 -16.85 -12.76
N GLY A 321 0.99 -16.78 -11.49
CA GLY A 321 2.29 -17.14 -10.97
C GLY A 321 3.39 -16.27 -11.57
N GLN A 322 4.37 -16.92 -12.22
CA GLN A 322 5.46 -16.29 -12.96
C GLN A 322 5.14 -16.09 -14.44
N SER A 323 3.88 -16.27 -14.85
CA SER A 323 3.43 -16.13 -16.23
C SER A 323 2.41 -14.99 -16.34
N LEU A 324 2.20 -14.49 -17.56
CA LEU A 324 1.22 -13.46 -17.87
C LEU A 324 0.17 -14.02 -18.82
N LEU A 325 -1.10 -13.98 -18.42
CA LEU A 325 -2.23 -14.33 -19.28
C LEU A 325 -2.74 -13.06 -19.98
N VAL A 326 -2.83 -13.07 -21.30
CA VAL A 326 -3.10 -11.89 -22.12
C VAL A 326 -4.21 -12.18 -23.12
N ALA A 327 -5.31 -11.43 -23.06
CA ALA A 327 -6.32 -11.40 -24.12
C ALA A 327 -5.91 -10.39 -25.18
N THR A 328 -5.93 -10.86 -26.41
CA THR A 328 -5.63 -10.10 -27.62
C THR A 328 -6.90 -9.77 -28.38
N ASP A 329 -6.81 -8.81 -29.30
CA ASP A 329 -7.90 -8.41 -30.17
C ASP A 329 -8.25 -9.46 -31.24
N SER A 330 -7.26 -10.25 -31.67
CA SER A 330 -7.31 -11.05 -32.90
C SER A 330 -6.88 -12.51 -32.74
N ALA A 331 -6.06 -12.85 -31.74
CA ALA A 331 -5.53 -14.20 -31.52
C ALA A 331 -6.18 -14.94 -30.33
N GLY A 332 -7.14 -14.34 -29.63
CA GLY A 332 -7.72 -14.92 -28.42
C GLY A 332 -6.84 -14.69 -27.19
N VAL A 333 -6.73 -15.68 -26.30
CA VAL A 333 -5.99 -15.54 -25.05
C VAL A 333 -4.70 -16.35 -25.10
N MET A 334 -3.59 -15.70 -24.80
CA MET A 334 -2.24 -16.24 -24.83
C MET A 334 -1.65 -16.27 -23.42
N LEU A 335 -0.85 -17.28 -23.12
CA LEU A 335 0.00 -17.36 -21.94
C LEU A 335 1.45 -17.03 -22.34
N LEU A 336 2.03 -16.06 -21.66
CA LEU A 336 3.43 -15.65 -21.79
C LEU A 336 4.18 -16.13 -20.55
N GLU A 337 5.26 -16.87 -20.75
CA GLU A 337 6.13 -17.32 -19.65
C GLU A 337 7.32 -16.38 -19.48
N ASP A 338 7.90 -16.32 -18.27
CA ASP A 338 9.14 -15.60 -17.96
C ASP A 338 10.37 -16.32 -18.55
N SER A 339 10.34 -16.60 -19.85
CA SER A 339 11.47 -17.14 -20.60
C SER A 339 11.43 -16.61 -22.04
N PRO A 340 12.43 -15.82 -22.46
CA PRO A 340 12.47 -15.22 -23.79
C PRO A 340 12.63 -16.24 -24.93
N THR A 341 12.87 -17.51 -24.59
CA THR A 341 13.06 -18.59 -25.57
C THR A 341 11.77 -19.35 -25.89
N LEU A 342 10.72 -19.22 -25.08
CA LEU A 342 9.48 -19.96 -25.27
C LEU A 342 8.43 -19.10 -25.99
N PRO A 343 7.80 -19.63 -27.06
CA PRO A 343 6.77 -18.89 -27.76
C PRO A 343 5.50 -18.77 -26.90
N PRO A 344 4.71 -17.69 -27.08
CA PRO A 344 3.40 -17.55 -26.45
C PRO A 344 2.52 -18.78 -26.70
N VAL A 345 1.92 -19.32 -25.64
CA VAL A 345 1.03 -20.49 -25.73
C VAL A 345 -0.42 -20.04 -25.82
N GLN A 346 -1.13 -20.45 -26.87
CA GLN A 346 -2.56 -20.10 -27.01
C GLN A 346 -3.41 -20.96 -26.08
N VAL A 347 -4.13 -20.31 -25.16
CA VAL A 347 -5.01 -20.97 -24.18
C VAL A 347 -6.45 -21.02 -24.69
N PHE A 348 -6.92 -19.91 -25.25
CA PHE A 348 -8.23 -19.79 -25.88
C PHE A 348 -8.08 -19.22 -27.28
N ASP A 349 -8.85 -19.76 -28.23
CA ASP A 349 -8.81 -19.26 -29.60
C ASP A 349 -9.59 -17.94 -29.76
N LYS A 350 -9.56 -17.39 -30.97
CA LYS A 350 -10.26 -16.15 -31.33
C LYS A 350 -11.79 -16.22 -31.22
N THR A 351 -12.38 -17.41 -31.09
CA THR A 351 -13.85 -17.56 -30.97
C THR A 351 -14.35 -17.10 -29.60
N LEU A 352 -13.50 -17.13 -28.57
CA LEU A 352 -13.81 -16.60 -27.24
C LEU A 352 -13.23 -15.19 -27.09
N THR A 353 -14.05 -14.18 -27.41
CA THR A 353 -13.60 -12.78 -27.38
C THR A 353 -13.58 -12.19 -25.96
N VAL A 354 -12.51 -12.45 -25.21
CA VAL A 354 -12.35 -11.96 -23.84
C VAL A 354 -12.14 -10.43 -23.82
N LYS A 355 -12.88 -9.74 -22.94
CA LYS A 355 -12.82 -8.28 -22.75
C LYS A 355 -12.32 -7.88 -21.38
N GLN A 356 -12.51 -8.73 -20.39
CA GLN A 356 -11.95 -8.58 -19.05
C GLN A 356 -11.60 -9.99 -18.55
N MET A 357 -10.50 -10.11 -17.83
CA MET A 357 -10.13 -11.34 -17.14
C MET A 357 -9.55 -10.99 -15.76
N HIS A 358 -9.68 -11.93 -14.83
CA HIS A 358 -9.08 -11.83 -13.51
C HIS A 358 -8.67 -13.21 -13.02
N VAL A 359 -7.42 -13.32 -12.59
CA VAL A 359 -6.82 -14.55 -12.05
C VAL A 359 -6.83 -14.45 -10.51
N LEU A 360 -7.59 -15.34 -9.89
CA LEU A 360 -7.74 -15.49 -8.44
C LEU A 360 -7.00 -16.75 -7.99
N GLU A 361 -5.66 -16.66 -7.92
CA GLU A 361 -4.81 -17.81 -7.58
C GLU A 361 -5.16 -18.47 -6.24
N PRO A 362 -5.42 -17.73 -5.14
CA PRO A 362 -5.75 -18.35 -3.85
C PRO A 362 -7.06 -19.16 -3.89
N GLN A 363 -7.94 -18.87 -4.85
CA GLN A 363 -9.23 -19.53 -5.03
C GLN A 363 -9.21 -20.56 -6.18
N ASP A 364 -8.10 -20.73 -6.89
CA ASP A 364 -7.98 -21.60 -8.08
C ASP A 364 -8.92 -21.20 -9.22
N LEU A 365 -9.21 -19.90 -9.41
CA LEU A 365 -10.19 -19.42 -10.41
C LEU A 365 -9.61 -18.45 -11.43
N LEU A 366 -9.99 -18.62 -12.69
CA LEU A 366 -9.94 -17.59 -13.73
C LEU A 366 -11.38 -17.16 -14.04
N ILE A 367 -11.65 -15.88 -13.85
CA ILE A 367 -12.94 -15.28 -14.24
C ILE A 367 -12.71 -14.46 -15.50
N ALA A 368 -13.45 -14.74 -16.56
CA ALA A 368 -13.33 -14.04 -17.83
C ALA A 368 -14.70 -13.55 -18.31
N ARG A 369 -14.80 -12.28 -18.67
CA ARG A 369 -15.94 -11.73 -19.41
C ARG A 369 -15.65 -11.79 -20.90
N ALA A 370 -16.46 -12.53 -21.64
CA ALA A 370 -16.35 -12.60 -23.10
C ALA A 370 -17.60 -12.02 -23.79
N ASP A 371 -17.45 -11.69 -25.07
CA ASP A 371 -18.45 -11.07 -25.95
C ASP A 371 -18.77 -9.59 -25.64
N LYS A 372 -19.48 -8.91 -26.55
CA LYS A 372 -19.84 -7.48 -26.46
C LYS A 372 -21.35 -7.29 -26.23
N GLY A 373 -21.72 -6.16 -25.62
CA GLY A 373 -23.11 -5.71 -25.54
C GLY A 373 -24.00 -6.64 -24.71
N LYS A 374 -25.23 -6.90 -25.18
CA LYS A 374 -26.25 -7.70 -24.47
C LYS A 374 -25.90 -9.20 -24.36
N ASP A 375 -24.91 -9.64 -25.12
CA ASP A 375 -24.45 -11.03 -25.15
C ASP A 375 -23.21 -11.26 -24.28
N ALA A 376 -22.69 -10.22 -23.63
CA ALA A 376 -21.59 -10.35 -22.67
C ALA A 376 -21.96 -11.32 -21.54
N ARG A 377 -21.07 -12.28 -21.27
CA ARG A 377 -21.24 -13.31 -20.24
C ARG A 377 -19.94 -13.55 -19.48
N LEU A 378 -20.10 -14.04 -18.27
CA LEU A 378 -19.00 -14.49 -17.43
C LEU A 378 -18.75 -15.97 -17.64
N TYR A 379 -17.47 -16.30 -17.68
CA TYR A 379 -16.94 -17.64 -17.75
C TYR A 379 -16.01 -17.84 -16.56
N VAL A 380 -16.16 -18.96 -15.86
CA VAL A 380 -15.34 -19.29 -14.70
C VAL A 380 -14.63 -20.61 -14.97
N TYR A 381 -13.30 -20.58 -14.94
CA TYR A 381 -12.45 -21.74 -15.15
C TYR A 381 -11.66 -22.03 -13.88
N ARG A 382 -11.36 -23.31 -13.63
CA ARG A 382 -10.35 -23.67 -12.64
C ARG A 382 -8.95 -23.54 -13.23
N LEU A 383 -8.06 -22.82 -12.53
CA LEU A 383 -6.68 -22.62 -12.98
C LEU A 383 -5.93 -23.96 -13.07
N SER A 384 -6.09 -24.83 -12.08
CA SER A 384 -5.54 -26.19 -12.06
C SER A 384 -5.92 -27.02 -13.29
N THR A 385 -7.15 -26.87 -13.78
CA THR A 385 -7.64 -27.58 -14.98
C THR A 385 -7.07 -27.00 -16.26
N LEU A 386 -6.96 -25.67 -16.34
CA LEU A 386 -6.31 -25.00 -17.47
C LEU A 386 -4.83 -25.36 -17.55
N LYS A 387 -4.13 -25.37 -16.41
CA LYS A 387 -2.70 -25.69 -16.34
C LYS A 387 -2.41 -27.10 -16.84
N ARG A 388 -3.19 -28.09 -16.37
CA ARG A 388 -3.09 -29.47 -16.85
C ARG A 388 -3.33 -29.56 -18.36
N GLY A 389 -4.33 -28.85 -18.89
CA GLY A 389 -4.61 -28.86 -20.33
C GLY A 389 -3.48 -28.27 -21.18
N ILE A 390 -2.79 -27.25 -20.66
CA ILE A 390 -1.61 -26.64 -21.29
C ILE A 390 -0.41 -27.60 -21.25
N GLU A 391 -0.13 -28.21 -20.10
CA GLU A 391 0.96 -29.18 -19.91
C GLU A 391 0.77 -30.44 -20.79
N GLU A 392 -0.46 -30.92 -20.91
CA GLU A 392 -0.83 -32.07 -21.75
C GLU A 392 -0.93 -31.73 -23.25
N ARG A 393 -0.69 -30.47 -23.66
CA ARG A 393 -0.85 -29.96 -25.04
C ARG A 393 -2.21 -30.31 -25.64
N GLN A 394 -3.26 -30.23 -24.83
CA GLN A 394 -4.63 -30.39 -25.33
C GLN A 394 -4.95 -29.29 -26.37
N LEU A 395 -5.89 -29.58 -27.27
CA LEU A 395 -6.37 -28.64 -28.28
C LEU A 395 -6.75 -27.29 -27.64
N VAL A 396 -6.41 -26.20 -28.32
CA VAL A 396 -6.75 -24.83 -27.92
C VAL A 396 -8.26 -24.73 -27.68
N ARG A 397 -8.67 -24.22 -26.52
CA ARG A 397 -10.09 -24.16 -26.13
C ARG A 397 -10.84 -23.15 -26.99
N THR A 398 -11.97 -23.59 -27.54
CA THR A 398 -12.89 -22.74 -28.26
C THR A 398 -14.01 -22.22 -27.35
N LYS A 399 -14.81 -21.28 -27.84
CA LYS A 399 -16.05 -20.85 -27.19
C LYS A 399 -17.04 -22.01 -27.00
N CYS A 400 -17.04 -23.01 -27.89
CA CYS A 400 -17.89 -24.19 -27.77
C CYS A 400 -17.47 -25.08 -26.59
N ASP A 401 -16.17 -25.25 -26.38
CA ASP A 401 -15.61 -26.03 -25.26
C ASP A 401 -15.80 -25.33 -23.90
N SER A 402 -16.12 -24.03 -23.95
CA SER A 402 -16.30 -23.18 -22.78
C SER A 402 -17.76 -23.08 -22.31
N ARG A 403 -18.69 -23.82 -22.94
CA ARG A 403 -20.13 -23.77 -22.64
C ARG A 403 -20.46 -24.12 -21.19
N GLU A 404 -19.80 -25.13 -20.62
CA GLU A 404 -20.03 -25.55 -19.23
C GLU A 404 -19.46 -24.56 -18.20
N ASN A 405 -18.49 -23.74 -18.63
CA ASN A 405 -17.87 -22.71 -17.79
C ASN A 405 -18.67 -21.40 -17.79
N LYS A 406 -19.70 -21.30 -18.64
CA LYS A 406 -20.52 -20.10 -18.83
C LYS A 406 -21.57 -19.98 -17.72
N LEU A 407 -21.62 -18.82 -17.07
CA LEU A 407 -22.66 -18.51 -16.08
C LEU A 407 -23.90 -17.92 -16.77
N GLU A 408 -24.94 -18.74 -16.96
CA GLU A 408 -26.14 -18.35 -17.72
C GLU A 408 -26.89 -17.14 -17.14
N LYS A 409 -26.86 -16.94 -15.82
CA LYS A 409 -27.53 -15.82 -15.13
C LYS A 409 -26.79 -14.47 -15.24
N THR A 410 -25.73 -14.37 -16.04
CA THR A 410 -24.87 -13.17 -16.15
C THR A 410 -25.07 -12.33 -17.41
N LYS A 411 -26.15 -12.60 -18.16
CA LYS A 411 -27.13 -11.59 -18.62
C LYS A 411 -26.70 -10.14 -18.95
N GLY A 412 -25.59 -9.83 -19.62
CA GLY A 412 -25.22 -8.41 -19.85
C GLY A 412 -24.71 -7.71 -18.57
N THR A 413 -24.25 -8.50 -17.60
CA THR A 413 -23.65 -8.00 -16.36
C THR A 413 -22.36 -7.25 -16.70
N LYS A 414 -22.26 -6.02 -16.20
CA LYS A 414 -20.99 -5.28 -16.14
C LYS A 414 -20.34 -5.63 -14.82
N GLU A 415 -19.34 -6.50 -14.84
CA GLU A 415 -18.42 -6.57 -13.70
C GLU A 415 -17.49 -5.36 -13.75
N ARG A 416 -17.51 -4.56 -12.68
CA ARG A 416 -16.43 -3.61 -12.38
C ARG A 416 -15.35 -4.40 -11.65
N PHE A 417 -14.54 -5.14 -12.40
CA PHE A 417 -13.19 -5.40 -11.92
C PHE A 417 -12.42 -4.09 -12.00
N SER A 418 -11.58 -3.79 -11.01
CA SER A 418 -10.52 -2.81 -11.19
C SER A 418 -9.81 -3.19 -12.48
N HIS A 419 -9.87 -2.31 -13.50
CA HIS A 419 -9.10 -2.54 -14.71
C HIS A 419 -7.65 -2.76 -14.28
N HIS A 420 -7.11 -3.96 -14.43
CA HIS A 420 -5.67 -4.16 -14.38
C HIS A 420 -5.23 -4.09 -15.83
N PRO A 421 -4.58 -3.00 -16.28
CA PRO A 421 -3.80 -3.08 -17.51
C PRO A 421 -2.71 -4.16 -17.29
N PRO A 422 -2.25 -4.82 -18.36
CA PRO A 422 -1.17 -5.79 -18.28
C PRO A 422 0.02 -5.18 -17.53
N LYS A 423 0.67 -5.98 -16.67
CA LYS A 423 2.00 -5.67 -16.15
C LYS A 423 2.85 -5.17 -17.32
N TYR A 424 3.43 -3.99 -17.16
CA TYR A 424 4.30 -3.28 -18.10
C TYR A 424 4.99 -4.22 -19.11
N LEU A 425 4.41 -4.33 -20.31
CA LEU A 425 5.17 -4.65 -21.51
C LEU A 425 5.80 -3.33 -21.97
N LYS A 426 7.12 -3.34 -22.13
CA LYS A 426 7.75 -2.50 -23.15
C LYS A 426 7.59 -3.17 -24.48
#